data_AF-K7LZ83-F1
#
_entry.id   AF-K7LZ83-F1
#
_cell.length_a   1.000
_cell.length_b   1.000
_cell.length_c   1.000
_cell.angle_alpha   90.00
_cell.angle_beta   90.00
_cell.angle_gamma   90.00
#
_symmetry.space_group_name_H-M   'P 1'
#
loop_
_entity.id
_entity.type
_entity.pdbx_description
1 polymer ?
#
loop_
_entity_poly.entity_id
_entity_poly.type
_entity_poly.pdbx_seq_one_letter_code
_entity_poly.pdbx_strand_id
1 'polypeptide(L)'
;MQMDAEVISAGIFRAVLEAGELSIHEIRNQMGLATAHLLHESLRVNNFPSRIDVVDDDNAAALRKFCLTYYDIRALILDLALKLDMMRHLDYLPRYQQQIISMQVMKIHAPLAHAVGTTYLSLELEDLSFQYLFPYSYLYVDAWLRSHETGGVSLIDIYKEELLRNLKADSLLAELVDDVSIKGRFKSRYSTMKKLLKDGRKPEDVNDVLGMRVILNPKAGENALEAGERACYRTHQIIQSMWKEIPYRTKDYIARPKANGYKSLHMAVDVSENGKTRPLMEIQIRTTEMDRLAVGGTAAHSLYKAGLTDPEEAKRLKTIMLAAAELAALRLKDFPTSTNHKGIEIHQRDRVFRLLDKNGDGKISIEELTEVMEELGAPGEDAREMMQLLDSNSDGSLSSDEFHMFQEQVELVRNLEVRDDQYKKLLDEKLHMADESGLIQVYSKEFGNRLAS
;
A
#
# COMPACT_ATOMS: atom_id res chain seq x y z
N MET A 1 7.13 -4.01 -12.42
CA MET A 1 6.08 -2.99 -12.19
C MET A 1 5.60 -2.30 -13.45
N GLN A 2 6.38 -2.24 -14.55
CA GLN A 2 6.01 -1.51 -15.79
C GLN A 2 5.52 -0.07 -15.49
N MET A 3 6.25 0.65 -14.63
CA MET A 3 5.95 2.04 -14.30
C MET A 3 6.41 2.97 -15.43
N ASP A 4 5.94 4.21 -15.39
CA ASP A 4 6.39 5.26 -16.31
C ASP A 4 7.90 5.55 -16.19
N ALA A 5 8.44 6.23 -17.20
CA ALA A 5 9.87 6.51 -17.28
C ALA A 5 10.33 7.43 -16.13
N GLU A 6 9.46 8.31 -15.67
CA GLU A 6 9.71 9.27 -14.61
C GLU A 6 9.93 8.58 -13.26
N VAL A 7 9.10 7.59 -12.92
CA VAL A 7 9.25 6.78 -11.69
C VAL A 7 10.50 5.92 -11.74
N ILE A 8 10.79 5.30 -12.89
CA ILE A 8 12.01 4.50 -13.07
C ILE A 8 13.24 5.40 -12.90
N SER A 9 13.23 6.58 -13.50
CA SER A 9 14.31 7.57 -13.37
C SER A 9 14.47 8.03 -11.93
N ALA A 10 13.37 8.39 -11.25
CA ALA A 10 13.39 8.80 -9.85
C ALA A 10 13.98 7.72 -8.93
N GLY A 11 13.68 6.43 -9.19
CA GLY A 11 14.27 5.33 -8.44
C GLY A 11 15.77 5.17 -8.63
N ILE A 12 16.30 5.42 -9.82
CA ILE A 12 17.75 5.41 -10.09
C ILE A 12 18.43 6.58 -9.35
N PHE A 13 17.86 7.78 -9.45
CA PHE A 13 18.43 8.97 -8.82
C PHE A 13 18.32 8.98 -7.31
N ARG A 14 17.46 8.14 -6.73
CA ARG A 14 17.23 8.11 -5.29
C ARG A 14 18.50 7.89 -4.48
N ALA A 15 19.26 6.84 -4.80
CA ALA A 15 20.48 6.52 -4.08
C ALA A 15 21.55 7.61 -4.24
N VAL A 16 21.63 8.23 -5.43
CA VAL A 16 22.60 9.30 -5.73
C VAL A 16 22.26 10.58 -4.96
N LEU A 17 20.98 10.92 -4.86
CA LEU A 17 20.50 12.06 -4.06
C LEU A 17 20.72 11.82 -2.56
N GLU A 18 20.45 10.60 -2.06
CA GLU A 18 20.69 10.25 -0.65
C GLU A 18 22.19 10.23 -0.30
N ALA A 19 23.05 9.91 -1.27
CA ALA A 19 24.51 10.00 -1.12
C ALA A 19 25.02 11.46 -1.13
N GLY A 20 24.20 12.43 -1.55
CA GLY A 20 24.59 13.85 -1.64
C GLY A 20 25.39 14.21 -2.89
N GLU A 21 25.49 13.31 -3.87
CA GLU A 21 26.28 13.51 -5.10
C GLU A 21 25.52 14.34 -6.17
N LEU A 22 24.20 14.44 -6.05
CA LEU A 22 23.35 15.29 -6.90
C LEU A 22 22.34 16.03 -6.05
N SER A 23 21.99 17.24 -6.44
CA SER A 23 20.90 18.02 -5.84
C SER A 23 19.57 17.82 -6.59
N ILE A 24 18.46 18.07 -5.89
CA ILE A 24 17.11 18.07 -6.49
C ILE A 24 17.00 19.11 -7.63
N HIS A 25 17.77 20.20 -7.56
CA HIS A 25 17.76 21.27 -8.56
C HIS A 25 18.44 20.82 -9.86
N GLU A 26 19.58 20.12 -9.77
CA GLU A 26 20.26 19.56 -10.94
C GLU A 26 19.41 18.52 -11.64
N ILE A 27 18.74 17.65 -10.87
CA ILE A 27 17.80 16.66 -11.40
C ILE A 27 16.62 17.35 -12.11
N ARG A 28 16.07 18.41 -11.52
CA ARG A 28 15.00 19.21 -12.17
C ARG A 28 15.46 19.79 -13.50
N ASN A 29 16.68 20.31 -13.58
CA ASN A 29 17.20 20.95 -14.78
C ASN A 29 17.53 19.95 -15.90
N GLN A 30 18.00 18.74 -15.56
CA GLN A 30 18.40 17.73 -16.54
C GLN A 30 17.28 16.76 -16.93
N MET A 31 16.44 16.35 -15.97
CA MET A 31 15.40 15.31 -16.15
C MET A 31 13.99 15.87 -16.17
N GLY A 32 13.80 17.11 -15.72
CA GLY A 32 12.50 17.79 -15.70
C GLY A 32 11.79 17.81 -14.34
N LEU A 33 10.72 18.59 -14.29
CA LEU A 33 9.97 18.87 -13.05
C LEU A 33 9.30 17.63 -12.46
N ALA A 34 8.75 16.75 -13.31
CA ALA A 34 7.99 15.58 -12.86
C ALA A 34 8.87 14.60 -12.05
N THR A 35 10.05 14.24 -12.56
CA THR A 35 11.00 13.36 -11.86
C THR A 35 11.50 13.98 -10.57
N ALA A 36 11.81 15.28 -10.56
CA ALA A 36 12.25 15.99 -9.37
C ALA A 36 11.15 16.03 -8.28
N HIS A 37 9.88 16.23 -8.68
CA HIS A 37 8.74 16.21 -7.76
C HIS A 37 8.54 14.82 -7.16
N LEU A 38 8.52 13.76 -7.97
CA LEU A 38 8.41 12.37 -7.48
C LEU A 38 9.51 12.01 -6.48
N LEU A 39 10.74 12.43 -6.78
CA LEU A 39 11.89 12.16 -5.92
C LEU A 39 11.80 12.91 -4.58
N HIS A 40 11.38 14.18 -4.62
CA HIS A 40 11.13 14.99 -3.43
C HIS A 40 10.02 14.38 -2.55
N GLU A 41 8.91 13.94 -3.14
CA GLU A 41 7.84 13.29 -2.40
C GLU A 41 8.26 11.95 -1.80
N SER A 42 8.98 11.13 -2.56
CA SER A 42 9.49 9.86 -2.06
C SER A 42 10.44 10.07 -0.85
N LEU A 43 11.20 11.18 -0.79
CA LEU A 43 12.09 11.46 0.35
C LEU A 43 11.30 11.76 1.62
N ARG A 44 10.19 12.48 1.47
CA ARG A 44 9.28 12.81 2.57
C ARG A 44 8.56 11.57 3.10
N VAL A 45 8.15 10.65 2.21
CA VAL A 45 7.54 9.37 2.60
C VAL A 45 8.52 8.52 3.42
N ASN A 46 9.76 8.35 2.97
CA ASN A 46 10.75 7.49 3.64
C ASN A 46 11.08 7.95 5.07
N ASN A 47 11.15 9.27 5.31
CA ASN A 47 11.47 9.82 6.62
C ASN A 47 10.31 9.78 7.61
N PHE A 48 9.09 9.49 7.15
CA PHE A 48 7.88 9.62 7.95
C PHE A 48 7.71 8.57 9.07
N PRO A 49 7.98 7.27 8.85
CA PRO A 49 7.82 6.23 9.87
C PRO A 49 8.76 6.39 11.07
N SER A 50 9.84 7.16 10.93
CA SER A 50 10.78 7.45 12.02
C SER A 50 10.27 8.50 13.03
N ARG A 51 9.15 9.17 12.70
CA ARG A 51 8.66 10.37 13.43
C ARG A 51 7.46 10.11 14.34
N ILE A 52 6.94 8.89 14.32
CA ILE A 52 5.74 8.45 15.03
C ILE A 52 6.09 7.16 15.78
N ASP A 53 5.50 6.96 16.96
CA ASP A 53 5.59 5.68 17.65
C ASP A 53 4.76 4.63 16.89
N VAL A 54 5.43 3.89 16.01
CA VAL A 54 4.80 2.91 15.10
C VAL A 54 4.19 1.70 15.86
N VAL A 55 4.34 1.65 17.18
CA VAL A 55 3.76 0.59 18.00
C VAL A 55 2.23 0.73 18.10
N ASP A 56 1.67 1.92 17.93
CA ASP A 56 0.22 2.14 18.02
C ASP A 56 -0.51 1.94 16.67
N ASP A 57 -1.60 1.16 16.71
CA ASP A 57 -2.38 0.77 15.53
C ASP A 57 -3.21 1.94 14.98
N ASP A 58 -3.69 2.84 15.85
CA ASP A 58 -4.47 4.01 15.46
C ASP A 58 -3.58 5.04 14.74
N ASN A 59 -2.41 5.31 15.32
CA ASN A 59 -1.37 6.12 14.69
C ASN A 59 -0.92 5.55 13.34
N ALA A 60 -0.73 4.23 13.25
CA ALA A 60 -0.41 3.58 11.99
C ALA A 60 -1.55 3.74 10.97
N ALA A 61 -2.82 3.64 11.38
CA ALA A 61 -3.97 3.84 10.50
C ALA A 61 -4.09 5.28 10.00
N ALA A 62 -3.96 6.26 10.88
CA ALA A 62 -3.97 7.68 10.55
C ALA A 62 -2.84 8.00 9.55
N LEU A 63 -1.64 7.48 9.79
CA LEU A 63 -0.52 7.60 8.85
C LEU A 63 -0.85 7.01 7.48
N ARG A 64 -1.40 5.81 7.42
CA ARG A 64 -1.78 5.21 6.12
C ARG A 64 -2.78 6.09 5.36
N LYS A 65 -3.78 6.63 6.06
CA LYS A 65 -4.76 7.57 5.48
C LYS A 65 -4.05 8.83 4.96
N PHE A 66 -3.17 9.42 5.78
CA PHE A 66 -2.36 10.57 5.39
C PHE A 66 -1.53 10.30 4.12
N CYS A 67 -0.81 9.18 4.07
CA CYS A 67 -0.01 8.83 2.90
C CYS A 67 -0.85 8.80 1.62
N LEU A 68 -2.02 8.15 1.68
CA LEU A 68 -2.93 7.99 0.54
C LEU A 68 -3.60 9.30 0.11
N THR A 69 -3.79 10.25 1.03
CA THR A 69 -4.42 11.55 0.75
C THR A 69 -3.44 12.58 0.17
N TYR A 70 -2.20 12.62 0.67
CA TYR A 70 -1.31 13.78 0.44
C TYR A 70 -0.10 13.53 -0.47
N TYR A 71 0.21 12.28 -0.82
CA TYR A 71 1.36 11.96 -1.67
C TYR A 71 0.93 11.40 -3.02
N ASP A 72 1.72 11.67 -4.06
CA ASP A 72 1.55 11.00 -5.35
C ASP A 72 1.70 9.49 -5.15
N ILE A 73 0.70 8.74 -5.63
CA ILE A 73 0.67 7.27 -5.58
C ILE A 73 1.92 6.68 -6.23
N ARG A 74 2.47 7.31 -7.28
CA ARG A 74 3.70 6.88 -7.94
C ARG A 74 4.92 7.02 -7.03
N ALA A 75 5.01 8.08 -6.24
CA ALA A 75 6.07 8.27 -5.24
C ALA A 75 5.94 7.27 -4.09
N LEU A 76 4.71 6.94 -3.66
CA LEU A 76 4.46 5.86 -2.70
C LEU A 76 4.89 4.50 -3.25
N ILE A 77 4.52 4.17 -4.49
CA ILE A 77 4.92 2.92 -5.14
C ILE A 77 6.44 2.81 -5.25
N LEU A 78 7.12 3.91 -5.58
CA LEU A 78 8.58 3.98 -5.59
C LEU A 78 9.16 3.67 -4.21
N ASP A 79 8.67 4.33 -3.16
CA ASP A 79 9.12 4.09 -1.78
C ASP A 79 8.89 2.63 -1.34
N LEU A 80 7.73 2.06 -1.66
CA LEU A 80 7.41 0.65 -1.37
C LEU A 80 8.36 -0.33 -2.09
N ALA A 81 8.76 -0.01 -3.32
CA ALA A 81 9.71 -0.83 -4.07
C ALA A 81 11.11 -0.78 -3.45
N LEU A 82 11.57 0.40 -3.02
CA LEU A 82 12.83 0.58 -2.30
C LEU A 82 12.79 -0.13 -0.93
N LYS A 83 11.66 -0.04 -0.22
CA LYS A 83 11.45 -0.73 1.04
C LYS A 83 11.53 -2.24 0.87
N LEU A 84 10.96 -2.78 -0.21
CA LEU A 84 11.05 -4.19 -0.53
C LEU A 84 12.50 -4.62 -0.78
N ASP A 85 13.26 -3.84 -1.54
CA ASP A 85 14.68 -4.12 -1.78
C ASP A 85 15.49 -4.14 -0.47
N MET A 86 15.27 -3.16 0.41
CA MET A 86 15.87 -3.13 1.74
C MET A 86 15.48 -4.35 2.59
N MET A 87 14.19 -4.74 2.59
CA MET A 87 13.70 -5.90 3.34
C MET A 87 14.28 -7.22 2.84
N ARG A 88 14.62 -7.34 1.55
CA ARG A 88 15.30 -8.52 1.00
C ARG A 88 16.74 -8.67 1.46
N HIS A 89 17.35 -7.58 1.92
CA HIS A 89 18.76 -7.53 2.32
C HIS A 89 18.94 -7.06 3.76
N LEU A 90 17.93 -7.20 4.64
CA LEU A 90 17.96 -6.62 5.99
C LEU A 90 19.03 -7.23 6.92
N ASP A 91 19.67 -8.33 6.49
CA ASP A 91 20.61 -9.14 7.27
C ASP A 91 21.89 -8.39 7.69
N TYR A 92 22.28 -7.32 6.99
CA TYR A 92 23.45 -6.51 7.36
C TYR A 92 23.22 -5.66 8.62
N LEU A 93 21.97 -5.47 9.04
CA LEU A 93 21.63 -4.70 10.23
C LEU A 93 21.62 -5.57 11.50
N PRO A 94 21.89 -5.00 12.68
CA PRO A 94 21.64 -5.66 13.96
C PRO A 94 20.17 -6.07 14.14
N ARG A 95 19.93 -7.17 14.87
CA ARG A 95 18.59 -7.76 15.08
C ARG A 95 17.52 -6.76 15.55
N TYR A 96 17.87 -5.83 16.44
CA TYR A 96 16.90 -4.85 16.93
C TYR A 96 16.41 -3.90 15.82
N GLN A 97 17.31 -3.49 14.90
CA GLN A 97 16.94 -2.66 13.75
C GLN A 97 16.11 -3.45 12.75
N GLN A 98 16.49 -4.72 12.51
CA GLN A 98 15.70 -5.62 11.66
C GLN A 98 14.25 -5.70 12.16
N GLN A 99 14.07 -5.88 13.47
CA GLN A 99 12.73 -5.97 14.09
C GLN A 99 11.95 -4.65 14.01
N ILE A 100 12.57 -3.50 14.28
CA ILE A 100 11.92 -2.19 14.16
C ILE A 100 11.44 -1.97 12.73
N ILE A 101 12.33 -2.13 11.75
CA ILE A 101 12.01 -1.93 10.33
C ILE A 101 10.91 -2.90 9.89
N SER A 102 11.00 -4.17 10.27
CA SER A 102 10.00 -5.18 9.94
C SER A 102 8.64 -4.88 10.56
N MET A 103 8.59 -4.32 11.78
CA MET A 103 7.35 -3.89 12.41
C MET A 103 6.72 -2.72 11.64
N GLN A 104 7.53 -1.74 11.23
CA GLN A 104 7.07 -0.62 10.41
C GLN A 104 6.56 -1.07 9.05
N VAL A 105 7.26 -2.03 8.42
CA VAL A 105 6.84 -2.59 7.14
C VAL A 105 5.51 -3.33 7.29
N MET A 106 5.38 -4.18 8.31
CA MET A 106 4.15 -4.93 8.59
C MET A 106 2.95 -4.01 8.85
N LYS A 107 3.13 -2.94 9.65
CA LYS A 107 2.02 -2.06 10.06
C LYS A 107 1.67 -0.98 9.05
N ILE A 108 2.65 -0.46 8.30
CA ILE A 108 2.45 0.72 7.43
C ILE A 108 2.59 0.32 5.96
N HIS A 109 3.76 -0.16 5.56
CA HIS A 109 4.13 -0.29 4.16
C HIS A 109 3.38 -1.43 3.45
N ALA A 110 3.25 -2.60 4.08
CA ALA A 110 2.51 -3.72 3.51
C ALA A 110 1.01 -3.38 3.30
N PRO A 111 0.29 -2.80 4.28
CA PRO A 111 -1.07 -2.34 4.06
C PRO A 111 -1.19 -1.18 3.05
N LEU A 112 -0.22 -0.24 3.01
CA LEU A 112 -0.18 0.80 1.98
C LEU A 112 -0.05 0.19 0.58
N ALA A 113 0.86 -0.77 0.41
CA ALA A 113 1.05 -1.50 -0.83
C ALA A 113 -0.24 -2.17 -1.31
N HIS A 114 -1.05 -2.70 -0.38
CA HIS A 114 -2.37 -3.23 -0.70
C HIS A 114 -3.33 -2.13 -1.15
N ALA A 115 -3.39 -1.01 -0.42
CA ALA A 115 -4.29 0.11 -0.68
C ALA A 115 -4.01 0.79 -2.05
N VAL A 116 -2.74 0.94 -2.43
CA VAL A 116 -2.34 1.48 -3.75
C VAL A 116 -2.44 0.45 -4.88
N GLY A 117 -2.99 -0.73 -4.64
CA GLY A 117 -3.23 -1.75 -5.67
C GLY A 117 -2.04 -2.67 -5.97
N THR A 118 -0.90 -2.50 -5.30
CA THR A 118 0.31 -3.33 -5.48
C THR A 118 0.31 -4.57 -4.57
N THR A 119 -0.68 -5.44 -4.74
CA THR A 119 -0.90 -6.60 -3.82
C THR A 119 0.32 -7.53 -3.75
N TYR A 120 1.08 -7.70 -4.83
CA TYR A 120 2.24 -8.58 -4.80
C TYR A 120 3.38 -8.00 -3.93
N LEU A 121 3.59 -6.67 -3.91
CA LEU A 121 4.53 -6.01 -3.00
C LEU A 121 4.08 -6.22 -1.55
N SER A 122 2.79 -6.00 -1.30
CA SER A 122 2.20 -6.19 0.04
C SER A 122 2.49 -7.58 0.59
N LEU A 123 2.20 -8.63 -0.19
CA LEU A 123 2.41 -10.03 0.22
C LEU A 123 3.89 -10.34 0.50
N GLU A 124 4.81 -9.82 -0.32
CA GLU A 124 6.24 -10.06 -0.14
C GLU A 124 6.80 -9.31 1.08
N LEU A 125 6.40 -8.05 1.27
CA LEU A 125 6.72 -7.26 2.45
C LEU A 125 6.19 -7.89 3.74
N GLU A 126 4.98 -8.45 3.73
CA GLU A 126 4.41 -9.20 4.87
C GLU A 126 5.23 -10.44 5.20
N ASP A 127 5.60 -11.25 4.19
CA ASP A 127 6.36 -12.48 4.40
C ASP A 127 7.79 -12.21 4.91
N LEU A 128 8.48 -11.20 4.37
CA LEU A 128 9.79 -10.76 4.85
C LEU A 128 9.70 -10.22 6.28
N SER A 129 8.70 -9.38 6.56
CA SER A 129 8.48 -8.86 7.91
C SER A 129 8.21 -9.98 8.92
N PHE A 130 7.42 -10.99 8.53
CA PHE A 130 7.16 -12.16 9.36
C PHE A 130 8.44 -12.96 9.67
N GLN A 131 9.32 -13.13 8.67
CA GLN A 131 10.60 -13.81 8.83
C GLN A 131 11.47 -13.15 9.91
N TYR A 132 11.60 -11.82 9.87
CA TYR A 132 12.44 -11.08 10.81
C TYR A 132 11.80 -10.90 12.20
N LEU A 133 10.48 -10.71 12.26
CA LEU A 133 9.78 -10.54 13.54
C LEU A 133 9.66 -11.86 14.30
N PHE A 134 9.36 -12.96 13.62
CA PHE A 134 9.06 -14.26 14.23
C PHE A 134 9.80 -15.41 13.51
N PRO A 135 11.15 -15.46 13.57
CA PRO A 135 11.95 -16.40 12.77
C PRO A 135 11.65 -17.87 13.04
N TYR A 136 11.44 -18.26 14.31
CA TYR A 136 11.10 -19.65 14.65
C TYR A 136 9.73 -20.07 14.09
N SER A 137 8.75 -19.18 14.21
CA SER A 137 7.42 -19.37 13.65
C SER A 137 7.45 -19.45 12.13
N TYR A 138 8.27 -18.61 11.48
CA TYR A 138 8.48 -18.65 10.04
C TYR A 138 9.07 -19.98 9.60
N LEU A 139 10.15 -20.44 10.25
CA LEU A 139 10.79 -21.73 9.94
C LEU A 139 9.86 -22.91 10.19
N TYR A 140 9.04 -22.87 11.24
CA TYR A 140 8.03 -23.89 11.50
C TYR A 140 7.01 -23.98 10.36
N VAL A 141 6.45 -22.84 9.95
CA VAL A 141 5.49 -22.79 8.83
C VAL A 141 6.18 -23.21 7.52
N ASP A 142 7.42 -22.79 7.27
CA ASP A 142 8.18 -23.18 6.09
C ASP A 142 8.41 -24.69 6.02
N ALA A 143 8.88 -25.30 7.12
CA ALA A 143 9.09 -26.74 7.21
C ALA A 143 7.78 -27.52 7.05
N TRP A 144 6.68 -27.01 7.62
CA TRP A 144 5.36 -27.61 7.46
C TRP A 144 4.84 -27.49 6.02
N LEU A 145 5.06 -26.37 5.33
CA LEU A 145 4.71 -26.22 3.92
C LEU A 145 5.52 -27.19 3.05
N ARG A 146 6.83 -27.30 3.30
CA ARG A 146 7.73 -28.21 2.58
C ARG A 146 7.47 -29.69 2.84
N SER A 147 6.96 -30.08 4.01
CA SER A 147 6.63 -31.49 4.30
C SER A 147 5.52 -32.03 3.40
N HIS A 148 4.77 -31.15 2.74
CA HIS A 148 3.77 -31.50 1.74
C HIS A 148 4.36 -31.67 0.33
N GLU A 149 5.61 -31.29 0.09
CA GLU A 149 6.35 -31.56 -1.15
C GLU A 149 6.80 -33.03 -1.17
N THR A 150 6.67 -33.71 -2.30
CA THR A 150 6.96 -35.15 -2.38
C THR A 150 8.26 -35.37 -3.15
N GLY A 151 9.33 -35.78 -2.46
CA GLY A 151 10.58 -36.20 -3.10
C GLY A 151 11.35 -35.08 -3.81
N GLY A 152 11.24 -33.83 -3.36
CA GLY A 152 11.93 -32.68 -3.96
C GLY A 152 11.33 -32.16 -5.26
N VAL A 153 10.22 -32.76 -5.72
CA VAL A 153 9.40 -32.26 -6.83
C VAL A 153 8.16 -31.59 -6.26
N SER A 154 7.90 -30.37 -6.71
CA SER A 154 6.69 -29.65 -6.34
C SER A 154 5.46 -30.40 -6.88
N LEU A 155 4.60 -30.88 -5.99
CA LEU A 155 3.31 -31.48 -6.37
C LEU A 155 2.49 -30.53 -7.26
N ILE A 156 2.64 -29.22 -7.03
CA ILE A 156 1.99 -28.20 -7.84
C ILE A 156 2.46 -28.28 -9.29
N ASP A 157 3.74 -28.56 -9.56
CA ASP A 157 4.23 -28.67 -10.93
C ASP A 157 3.67 -29.92 -11.63
N ILE A 158 3.54 -31.03 -10.91
CA ILE A 158 2.91 -32.25 -11.43
C ILE A 158 1.44 -31.99 -11.79
N TYR A 159 0.65 -31.45 -10.86
CA TYR A 159 -0.76 -31.14 -11.08
C TYR A 159 -0.97 -30.05 -12.14
N LYS A 160 -0.04 -29.09 -12.22
CA LYS A 160 -0.02 -28.06 -13.26
C LYS A 160 0.18 -28.67 -14.64
N GLU A 161 1.15 -29.57 -14.81
CA GLU A 161 1.36 -30.25 -16.09
C GLU A 161 0.16 -31.10 -16.49
N GLU A 162 -0.41 -31.83 -15.54
CA GLU A 162 -1.59 -32.65 -15.77
C GLU A 162 -2.80 -31.81 -16.19
N LEU A 163 -3.06 -30.71 -15.48
CA LEU A 163 -4.14 -29.78 -15.82
C LEU A 163 -3.90 -29.14 -17.19
N LEU A 164 -2.67 -28.71 -17.47
CA LEU A 164 -2.34 -28.10 -18.76
C LEU A 164 -2.57 -29.08 -19.93
N ARG A 165 -2.21 -30.36 -19.75
CA ARG A 165 -2.49 -31.40 -20.75
C ARG A 165 -3.98 -31.56 -21.01
N ASN A 166 -4.80 -31.64 -19.95
CA ASN A 166 -6.25 -31.79 -20.08
C ASN A 166 -6.92 -30.55 -20.70
N LEU A 167 -6.50 -29.34 -20.31
CA LEU A 167 -7.02 -28.10 -20.89
C LEU A 167 -6.67 -27.99 -22.38
N LYS A 168 -5.46 -28.38 -22.79
CA LYS A 168 -5.05 -28.37 -24.21
C LYS A 168 -5.74 -29.44 -25.05
N ALA A 169 -6.19 -30.53 -24.44
CA ALA A 169 -6.89 -31.62 -25.13
C ALA A 169 -8.39 -31.30 -25.36
N ASP A 170 -8.94 -30.31 -24.68
CA ASP A 170 -10.35 -29.94 -24.80
C ASP A 170 -10.61 -29.09 -26.06
N SER A 171 -11.36 -29.64 -27.01
CA SER A 171 -11.66 -28.97 -28.28
C SER A 171 -12.49 -27.70 -28.11
N LEU A 172 -13.46 -27.71 -27.19
CA LEU A 172 -14.30 -26.55 -26.92
C LEU A 172 -13.50 -25.39 -26.32
N LEU A 173 -12.59 -25.68 -25.39
CA LEU A 173 -11.70 -24.65 -24.85
C LEU A 173 -10.75 -24.11 -25.93
N ALA A 174 -10.20 -24.97 -26.78
CA ALA A 174 -9.32 -24.57 -27.89
C ALA A 174 -10.01 -23.65 -28.92
N GLU A 175 -11.34 -23.71 -29.04
CA GLU A 175 -12.11 -22.77 -29.85
C GLU A 175 -12.19 -21.37 -29.21
N LEU A 176 -12.19 -21.29 -27.87
CA LEU A 176 -12.44 -20.07 -27.10
C LEU A 176 -11.19 -19.27 -26.73
N VAL A 177 -10.01 -19.91 -26.62
CA VAL A 177 -8.76 -19.29 -26.17
C VAL A 177 -7.62 -19.51 -27.16
N ASP A 178 -6.71 -18.54 -27.25
CA ASP A 178 -5.45 -18.67 -28.01
C ASP A 178 -4.35 -19.34 -27.18
N ASP A 179 -4.33 -19.08 -25.87
CA ASP A 179 -3.31 -19.62 -24.97
C ASP A 179 -3.85 -19.84 -23.55
N VAL A 180 -3.22 -20.77 -22.84
CA VAL A 180 -3.51 -21.13 -21.44
C VAL A 180 -2.20 -21.15 -20.65
N SER A 181 -2.11 -20.28 -19.65
CA SER A 181 -0.99 -20.21 -18.72
C SER A 181 -1.42 -20.64 -17.33
N ILE A 182 -0.78 -21.66 -16.77
CA ILE A 182 -1.01 -22.09 -15.38
C ILE A 182 0.20 -21.71 -14.53
N LYS A 183 -0.04 -20.94 -13.47
CA LYS A 183 0.97 -20.57 -12.48
C LYS A 183 0.71 -21.31 -11.17
N GLY A 184 1.74 -21.96 -10.63
CA GLY A 184 1.70 -22.45 -9.26
C GLY A 184 1.59 -21.27 -8.28
N ARG A 185 0.74 -21.41 -7.27
CA ARG A 185 0.55 -20.43 -6.21
C ARG A 185 0.69 -21.13 -4.86
N PHE A 186 1.80 -20.88 -4.18
CA PHE A 186 1.88 -21.15 -2.75
C PHE A 186 1.26 -19.99 -1.98
N LYS A 187 0.58 -20.32 -0.89
CA LYS A 187 0.13 -19.30 0.04
C LYS A 187 1.35 -18.73 0.78
N SER A 188 1.36 -17.41 0.97
CA SER A 188 2.45 -16.73 1.69
C SER A 188 2.57 -17.30 3.12
N ARG A 189 3.79 -17.35 3.66
CA ARG A 189 4.06 -17.93 4.99
C ARG A 189 3.33 -17.14 6.07
N TYR A 190 3.34 -15.81 5.97
CA TYR A 190 2.58 -14.94 6.86
C TYR A 190 1.07 -15.18 6.76
N SER A 191 0.52 -15.28 5.55
CA SER A 191 -0.89 -15.58 5.34
C SER A 191 -1.30 -16.93 5.94
N THR A 192 -0.41 -17.93 5.88
CA THR A 192 -0.60 -19.25 6.49
C THR A 192 -0.59 -19.14 8.01
N MET A 193 0.39 -18.44 8.58
CA MET A 193 0.44 -18.18 10.02
C MET A 193 -0.80 -17.42 10.52
N LYS A 194 -1.24 -16.39 9.80
CA LYS A 194 -2.44 -15.62 10.14
C LYS A 194 -3.70 -16.50 10.19
N LYS A 195 -3.84 -17.48 9.28
CA LYS A 195 -4.95 -18.45 9.32
C LYS A 195 -4.84 -19.40 10.52
N LEU A 196 -3.63 -19.87 10.85
CA LEU A 196 -3.39 -20.73 12.01
C LEU A 196 -3.81 -20.03 13.32
N LEU A 197 -3.39 -18.77 13.48
CA LEU A 197 -3.68 -18.00 14.69
C LEU A 197 -5.14 -17.57 14.79
N LYS A 198 -5.74 -17.07 13.70
CA LYS A 198 -7.10 -16.52 13.70
C LYS A 198 -8.17 -17.57 14.01
N ASP A 199 -8.00 -18.77 13.49
CA ASP A 199 -9.04 -19.81 13.59
C ASP A 199 -8.75 -20.83 14.71
N GLY A 200 -7.62 -20.69 15.44
CA GLY A 200 -7.17 -21.68 16.43
C GLY A 200 -6.97 -23.08 15.85
N ARG A 201 -6.87 -23.17 14.51
CA ARG A 201 -6.83 -24.42 13.76
C ARG A 201 -5.50 -25.10 13.98
N LYS A 202 -5.54 -26.43 14.08
CA LYS A 202 -4.30 -27.19 13.99
C LYS A 202 -3.73 -27.06 12.56
N PRO A 203 -2.41 -27.19 12.38
CA PRO A 203 -1.80 -27.21 11.05
C PRO A 203 -2.52 -28.15 10.09
N GLU A 204 -2.93 -29.32 10.58
CA GLU A 204 -3.70 -30.32 9.82
C GLU A 204 -5.03 -29.82 9.24
N ASP A 205 -5.62 -28.76 9.82
CA ASP A 205 -6.90 -28.19 9.40
C ASP A 205 -6.74 -26.99 8.44
N VAL A 206 -5.49 -26.57 8.16
CA VAL A 206 -5.20 -25.49 7.21
C VAL A 206 -5.29 -26.03 5.80
N ASN A 207 -6.52 -25.95 5.30
CA ASN A 207 -6.85 -26.13 3.91
C ASN A 207 -6.41 -24.89 3.10
N ASP A 208 -6.14 -25.04 1.80
CA ASP A 208 -5.69 -23.99 0.86
C ASP A 208 -4.19 -23.61 0.96
N VAL A 209 -3.31 -24.59 1.21
CA VAL A 209 -1.85 -24.41 1.13
C VAL A 209 -1.37 -24.42 -0.31
N LEU A 210 -1.85 -25.41 -1.06
CA LEU A 210 -1.56 -25.61 -2.46
C LEU A 210 -2.54 -24.78 -3.27
N GLY A 211 -2.04 -24.11 -4.31
CA GLY A 211 -2.92 -23.40 -5.22
C GLY A 211 -2.37 -23.30 -6.62
N MET A 212 -3.28 -23.09 -7.56
CA MET A 212 -2.95 -22.82 -8.95
C MET A 212 -3.77 -21.65 -9.46
N ARG A 213 -3.17 -20.89 -10.36
CA ARG A 213 -3.85 -19.84 -11.11
C ARG A 213 -3.84 -20.20 -12.57
N VAL A 214 -5.02 -20.42 -13.14
CA VAL A 214 -5.23 -20.60 -14.57
C VAL A 214 -5.57 -19.25 -15.18
N ILE A 215 -4.72 -18.80 -16.11
CA ILE A 215 -4.86 -17.56 -16.85
C ILE A 215 -5.16 -17.92 -18.30
N LEU A 216 -6.34 -17.54 -18.76
CA LEU A 216 -6.84 -17.83 -20.10
C LEU A 216 -6.67 -16.60 -20.99
N ASN A 217 -6.10 -16.75 -22.17
CA ASN A 217 -6.04 -15.68 -23.17
C ASN A 217 -7.17 -15.87 -24.19
N PRO A 218 -8.31 -15.15 -24.08
CA PRO A 218 -9.45 -15.34 -24.98
C PRO A 218 -9.08 -14.96 -26.42
N LYS A 219 -9.66 -15.63 -27.41
CA LYS A 219 -9.44 -15.26 -28.81
C LYS A 219 -9.95 -13.85 -29.12
N ALA A 220 -9.20 -13.13 -29.93
CA ALA A 220 -9.60 -11.81 -30.40
C ALA A 220 -10.84 -11.88 -31.31
N GLY A 221 -11.84 -11.02 -31.05
CA GLY A 221 -13.07 -10.92 -31.83
C GLY A 221 -14.11 -10.04 -31.14
N GLU A 222 -15.23 -9.76 -31.83
CA GLU A 222 -16.32 -8.90 -31.30
C GLU A 222 -16.88 -9.42 -29.96
N ASN A 223 -16.82 -10.74 -29.72
CA ASN A 223 -17.33 -11.40 -28.51
C ASN A 223 -16.22 -11.87 -27.55
N ALA A 224 -15.03 -11.25 -27.56
CA ALA A 224 -13.88 -11.69 -26.76
C ALA A 224 -14.17 -11.75 -25.25
N LEU A 225 -14.97 -10.82 -24.72
CA LEU A 225 -15.34 -10.79 -23.30
C LEU A 225 -16.21 -12.01 -22.92
N GLU A 226 -17.27 -12.27 -23.68
CA GLU A 226 -18.15 -13.43 -23.47
C GLU A 226 -17.41 -14.75 -23.71
N ALA A 227 -16.53 -14.80 -24.71
CA ALA A 227 -15.67 -15.95 -24.96
C ALA A 227 -14.75 -16.23 -23.76
N GLY A 228 -14.19 -15.18 -23.15
CA GLY A 228 -13.34 -15.29 -21.96
C GLY A 228 -14.09 -15.79 -20.72
N GLU A 229 -15.30 -15.31 -20.48
CA GLU A 229 -16.15 -15.80 -19.38
C GLU A 229 -16.55 -17.26 -19.61
N ARG A 230 -17.00 -17.62 -20.83
CA ARG A 230 -17.30 -19.02 -21.20
C ARG A 230 -16.08 -19.92 -21.05
N ALA A 231 -14.89 -19.46 -21.42
CA ALA A 231 -13.65 -20.20 -21.26
C ALA A 231 -13.34 -20.49 -19.77
N CYS A 232 -13.61 -19.53 -18.88
CA CYS A 232 -13.46 -19.73 -17.44
C CYS A 232 -14.38 -20.84 -16.92
N TYR A 233 -15.66 -20.83 -17.32
CA TYR A 233 -16.61 -21.87 -16.93
C TYR A 233 -16.31 -23.23 -17.57
N ARG A 234 -15.82 -23.27 -18.81
CA ARG A 234 -15.38 -24.53 -19.44
C ARG A 234 -14.17 -25.12 -18.71
N THR A 235 -13.20 -24.29 -18.37
CA THR A 235 -12.03 -24.67 -17.57
C THR A 235 -12.44 -25.27 -16.23
N HIS A 236 -13.43 -24.69 -15.56
CA HIS A 236 -13.99 -25.22 -14.31
C HIS A 236 -14.55 -26.64 -14.49
N GLN A 237 -15.31 -26.90 -15.56
CA GLN A 237 -15.85 -28.23 -15.85
C GLN A 237 -14.75 -29.27 -16.08
N ILE A 238 -13.68 -28.90 -16.79
CA ILE A 238 -12.52 -29.78 -17.02
C ILE A 238 -11.87 -30.12 -15.67
N ILE A 239 -11.68 -29.14 -14.80
CA ILE A 239 -11.11 -29.35 -13.45
C ILE A 239 -12.00 -30.29 -12.62
N GLN A 240 -13.32 -30.13 -12.66
CA GLN A 240 -14.28 -31.00 -11.96
C GLN A 240 -14.22 -32.46 -12.45
N SER A 241 -13.82 -32.70 -13.70
CA SER A 241 -13.62 -34.07 -14.19
C SER A 241 -12.32 -34.72 -13.72
N MET A 242 -11.32 -33.90 -13.34
CA MET A 242 -10.02 -34.37 -12.87
C MET A 242 -10.01 -34.61 -11.36
N TRP A 243 -10.55 -33.65 -10.59
CA TRP A 243 -10.50 -33.66 -9.14
C TRP A 243 -11.86 -33.41 -8.52
N LYS A 244 -12.07 -34.01 -7.35
CA LYS A 244 -13.32 -33.87 -6.61
C LYS A 244 -13.42 -32.45 -6.04
N GLU A 245 -14.40 -31.69 -6.51
CA GLU A 245 -14.72 -30.38 -5.96
C GLU A 245 -15.29 -30.49 -4.53
N ILE A 246 -14.88 -29.58 -3.65
CA ILE A 246 -15.43 -29.46 -2.31
C ILE A 246 -16.69 -28.60 -2.33
N PRO A 247 -17.85 -29.12 -1.89
CA PRO A 247 -19.09 -28.35 -1.84
C PRO A 247 -18.95 -27.04 -1.05
N TYR A 248 -19.66 -26.01 -1.49
CA TYR A 248 -19.71 -24.67 -0.86
C TYR A 248 -18.38 -23.91 -0.80
N ARG A 249 -17.31 -24.42 -1.43
CA ARG A 249 -16.02 -23.72 -1.52
C ARG A 249 -15.76 -23.05 -2.87
N THR A 250 -16.75 -23.05 -3.75
CA THR A 250 -16.68 -22.36 -5.03
C THR A 250 -17.26 -20.95 -4.92
N LYS A 251 -16.49 -19.97 -5.41
CA LYS A 251 -16.83 -18.54 -5.37
C LYS A 251 -16.72 -17.97 -6.77
N ASP A 252 -17.86 -17.61 -7.33
CA ASP A 252 -17.95 -17.01 -8.65
C ASP A 252 -17.89 -15.48 -8.56
N TYR A 253 -16.67 -14.93 -8.62
CA TYR A 253 -16.47 -13.48 -8.70
C TYR A 253 -16.55 -12.95 -10.15
N ILE A 254 -16.81 -13.80 -11.15
CA ILE A 254 -17.08 -13.34 -12.51
C ILE A 254 -18.53 -12.83 -12.56
N ALA A 255 -19.47 -13.65 -12.11
CA ALA A 255 -20.88 -13.28 -12.01
C ALA A 255 -21.15 -12.25 -10.90
N ARG A 256 -20.40 -12.31 -9.79
CA ARG A 256 -20.53 -11.39 -8.65
C ARG A 256 -19.18 -10.77 -8.27
N PRO A 257 -18.70 -9.76 -9.02
CA PRO A 257 -17.43 -9.10 -8.76
C PRO A 257 -17.38 -8.50 -7.35
N LYS A 258 -16.18 -8.40 -6.78
CA LYS A 258 -16.00 -7.68 -5.50
C LYS A 258 -16.15 -6.17 -5.70
N ALA A 259 -16.35 -5.43 -4.62
CA ALA A 259 -16.47 -3.97 -4.64
C ALA A 259 -15.30 -3.25 -5.34
N ASN A 260 -14.09 -3.81 -5.28
CA ASN A 260 -12.90 -3.28 -5.96
C ASN A 260 -12.77 -3.71 -7.44
N GLY A 261 -13.82 -4.27 -8.04
CA GLY A 261 -13.85 -4.74 -9.42
C GLY A 261 -13.15 -6.10 -9.66
N TYR A 262 -12.67 -6.77 -8.62
CA TYR A 262 -11.99 -8.06 -8.75
C TYR A 262 -12.91 -9.14 -9.33
N LYS A 263 -12.47 -9.76 -10.43
CA LYS A 263 -13.12 -10.88 -11.11
C LYS A 263 -12.21 -12.10 -11.20
N SER A 264 -12.73 -13.26 -10.81
CA SER A 264 -12.10 -14.60 -10.95
C SER A 264 -13.07 -15.68 -10.45
N LEU A 265 -12.98 -16.89 -10.99
CA LEU A 265 -13.68 -18.05 -10.44
C LEU A 265 -12.73 -18.81 -9.51
N HIS A 266 -13.11 -18.99 -8.24
CA HIS A 266 -12.32 -19.71 -7.24
C HIS A 266 -13.01 -21.01 -6.89
N MET A 267 -12.26 -22.09 -6.79
CA MET A 267 -12.77 -23.39 -6.33
C MET A 267 -11.71 -24.10 -5.47
N ALA A 268 -12.17 -24.99 -4.58
CA ALA A 268 -11.29 -25.88 -3.82
C ALA A 268 -11.52 -27.32 -4.26
N VAL A 269 -10.45 -28.03 -4.53
CA VAL A 269 -10.48 -29.43 -4.99
C VAL A 269 -9.66 -30.33 -4.07
N ASP A 270 -10.10 -31.59 -3.96
CA ASP A 270 -9.36 -32.66 -3.32
C ASP A 270 -8.46 -33.37 -4.33
N VAL A 271 -7.15 -33.31 -4.08
CA VAL A 271 -6.09 -33.95 -4.87
C VAL A 271 -5.51 -35.18 -4.17
N SER A 272 -6.19 -35.69 -3.15
CA SER A 272 -5.74 -36.89 -2.44
C SER A 272 -5.78 -38.11 -3.35
N GLU A 273 -4.69 -38.87 -3.35
CA GLU A 273 -4.56 -40.13 -4.09
C GLU A 273 -4.58 -41.30 -3.11
N ASN A 274 -5.05 -42.48 -3.55
CA ASN A 274 -5.21 -43.70 -2.76
C ASN A 274 -4.18 -43.88 -1.62
N GLY A 275 -4.62 -43.61 -0.38
CA GLY A 275 -3.83 -43.80 0.84
C GLY A 275 -2.94 -42.61 1.28
N LYS A 276 -2.87 -41.52 0.50
CA LYS A 276 -2.14 -40.30 0.83
C LYS A 276 -3.10 -39.11 0.91
N THR A 277 -3.54 -38.78 2.12
CA THR A 277 -4.32 -37.56 2.38
C THR A 277 -3.46 -36.33 2.05
N ARG A 278 -3.99 -35.43 1.22
CA ARG A 278 -3.34 -34.17 0.87
C ARG A 278 -4.21 -32.98 1.31
N PRO A 279 -3.61 -31.81 1.56
CA PRO A 279 -4.37 -30.58 1.76
C PRO A 279 -5.20 -30.25 0.53
N LEU A 280 -6.35 -29.62 0.73
CA LEU A 280 -7.15 -29.09 -0.36
C LEU A 280 -6.35 -28.09 -1.20
N MET A 281 -6.52 -28.16 -2.51
CA MET A 281 -5.90 -27.25 -3.47
C MET A 281 -6.88 -26.19 -3.94
N GLU A 282 -6.50 -24.92 -3.83
CA GLU A 282 -7.30 -23.79 -4.32
C GLU A 282 -6.94 -23.48 -5.79
N ILE A 283 -7.91 -23.53 -6.68
CA ILE A 283 -7.71 -23.17 -8.09
C ILE A 283 -8.44 -21.85 -8.38
N GLN A 284 -7.72 -20.92 -9.00
CA GLN A 284 -8.25 -19.62 -9.42
C GLN A 284 -8.20 -19.52 -10.93
N ILE A 285 -9.36 -19.34 -11.55
CA ILE A 285 -9.52 -19.27 -13.01
C ILE A 285 -9.89 -17.82 -13.36
N ARG A 286 -9.21 -17.25 -14.35
CA ARG A 286 -9.45 -15.88 -14.81
C ARG A 286 -8.90 -15.66 -16.22
N THR A 287 -9.36 -14.62 -16.90
CA THR A 287 -8.76 -14.20 -18.18
C THR A 287 -7.46 -13.39 -17.97
N THR A 288 -6.70 -13.17 -19.03
CA THR A 288 -5.53 -12.29 -19.05
C THR A 288 -5.88 -10.86 -18.63
N GLU A 289 -7.03 -10.33 -19.06
CA GLU A 289 -7.55 -9.03 -18.63
C GLU A 289 -7.86 -9.01 -17.13
N MET A 290 -8.59 -10.01 -16.63
CA MET A 290 -8.91 -10.15 -15.22
C MET A 290 -7.63 -10.29 -14.36
N ASP A 291 -6.61 -10.99 -14.84
CA ASP A 291 -5.32 -11.09 -14.13
C ASP A 291 -4.60 -9.74 -14.08
N ARG A 292 -4.58 -8.98 -15.19
CA ARG A 292 -4.00 -7.63 -15.23
C ARG A 292 -4.70 -6.70 -14.23
N LEU A 293 -6.02 -6.69 -14.20
CA LEU A 293 -6.80 -5.90 -13.23
C LEU A 293 -6.54 -6.34 -11.79
N ALA A 294 -6.48 -7.65 -11.54
CA ALA A 294 -6.21 -8.19 -10.22
C ALA A 294 -4.79 -7.92 -9.72
N VAL A 295 -3.80 -7.82 -10.61
CA VAL A 295 -2.38 -7.55 -10.28
C VAL A 295 -2.10 -6.06 -10.19
N GLY A 296 -2.65 -5.26 -11.11
CA GLY A 296 -2.47 -3.80 -11.18
C GLY A 296 -3.35 -3.02 -10.20
N GLY A 297 -4.36 -3.66 -9.62
CA GLY A 297 -5.29 -3.04 -8.68
C GLY A 297 -6.03 -1.84 -9.28
N THR A 298 -6.63 -1.02 -8.42
CA THR A 298 -7.22 0.27 -8.81
C THR A 298 -6.19 1.22 -9.41
N ALA A 299 -4.89 1.14 -9.08
CA ALA A 299 -3.88 2.03 -9.66
C ALA A 299 -3.79 1.95 -11.19
N ALA A 300 -3.93 0.76 -11.78
CA ALA A 300 -3.95 0.61 -13.25
C ALA A 300 -5.20 1.24 -13.90
N HIS A 301 -6.29 1.46 -13.16
CA HIS A 301 -7.52 2.06 -13.68
C HIS A 301 -7.74 3.51 -13.24
N SER A 302 -7.32 3.89 -12.03
CA SER A 302 -7.38 5.24 -11.45
C SER A 302 -6.42 6.20 -12.13
N LEU A 303 -5.27 5.72 -12.63
CA LEU A 303 -4.38 6.51 -13.47
C LEU A 303 -5.03 7.00 -14.78
N TYR A 304 -6.18 6.45 -15.18
CA TYR A 304 -6.82 6.80 -16.46
C TYR A 304 -8.30 7.23 -16.37
N LYS A 305 -9.02 6.91 -15.29
CA LYS A 305 -10.48 7.19 -15.20
C LYS A 305 -10.90 8.24 -14.18
N ALA A 306 -10.01 8.70 -13.30
CA ALA A 306 -10.43 9.46 -12.12
C ALA A 306 -9.90 10.89 -12.03
N GLY A 307 -9.47 11.53 -13.12
CA GLY A 307 -9.44 13.00 -13.26
C GLY A 307 -8.72 13.85 -12.20
N LEU A 308 -8.08 13.28 -11.18
CA LEU A 308 -7.39 13.98 -10.09
C LEU A 308 -5.93 14.18 -10.47
N THR A 309 -5.73 14.75 -11.65
CA THR A 309 -4.43 15.18 -12.17
C THR A 309 -4.43 16.67 -12.39
N ASP A 310 -5.03 17.45 -11.49
CA ASP A 310 -4.68 18.87 -11.40
C ASP A 310 -3.77 19.10 -10.18
N PRO A 311 -2.44 19.25 -10.40
CA PRO A 311 -1.50 19.68 -9.38
C PRO A 311 -1.92 20.96 -8.66
N GLU A 312 -2.71 21.83 -9.29
CA GLU A 312 -3.23 23.04 -8.67
C GLU A 312 -4.38 22.76 -7.67
N GLU A 313 -5.18 21.72 -7.89
CA GLU A 313 -6.28 21.34 -7.00
C GLU A 313 -5.76 20.71 -5.70
N ALA A 314 -4.74 19.84 -5.78
CA ALA A 314 -4.06 19.28 -4.62
C ALA A 314 -3.28 20.36 -3.81
N LYS A 315 -2.68 21.33 -4.50
CA LYS A 315 -1.97 22.46 -3.90
C LYS A 315 -2.92 23.47 -3.28
N ARG A 316 -4.11 23.67 -3.87
CA ARG A 316 -5.20 24.48 -3.32
C ARG A 316 -5.75 23.84 -2.05
N LEU A 317 -6.07 22.54 -2.05
CA LEU A 317 -6.48 21.82 -0.85
C LEU A 317 -5.44 21.91 0.28
N LYS A 318 -4.16 21.73 -0.04
CA LYS A 318 -3.07 21.88 0.94
C LYS A 318 -3.04 23.29 1.56
N THR A 319 -3.27 24.32 0.75
CA THR A 319 -3.27 25.72 1.20
C THR A 319 -4.46 26.01 2.12
N ILE A 320 -5.65 25.51 1.76
CA ILE A 320 -6.86 25.64 2.58
C ILE A 320 -6.68 24.95 3.94
N MET A 321 -6.10 23.75 3.96
CA MET A 321 -5.86 23.00 5.19
C MET A 321 -4.83 23.66 6.11
N LEU A 322 -3.76 24.23 5.54
CA LEU A 322 -2.76 24.97 6.32
C LEU A 322 -3.31 26.28 6.88
N ALA A 323 -4.12 27.00 6.11
CA ALA A 323 -4.80 28.22 6.58
C ALA A 323 -5.77 27.93 7.73
N ALA A 324 -6.55 26.84 7.64
CA ALA A 324 -7.44 26.40 8.71
C ALA A 324 -6.68 26.03 10.00
N ALA A 325 -5.54 25.34 9.85
CA ALA A 325 -4.66 24.98 10.96
C ALA A 325 -4.01 26.20 11.64
N GLU A 326 -3.56 27.17 10.84
CA GLU A 326 -2.91 28.40 11.32
C GLU A 326 -3.91 29.31 12.06
N LEU A 327 -5.17 29.34 11.59
CA LEU A 327 -6.25 30.09 12.23
C LEU A 327 -6.66 29.50 13.60
N ALA A 328 -6.81 28.17 13.67
CA ALA A 328 -7.07 27.48 14.94
C ALA A 328 -5.98 27.82 15.97
N ALA A 329 -4.73 27.93 15.52
CA ALA A 329 -3.59 28.32 16.35
C ALA A 329 -3.55 29.83 16.71
N LEU A 330 -4.03 30.73 15.85
CA LEU A 330 -4.09 32.18 16.09
C LEU A 330 -5.17 32.55 17.10
N ARG A 331 -6.38 32.00 16.99
CA ARG A 331 -7.51 32.24 17.92
C ARG A 331 -7.23 31.70 19.33
N LEU A 332 -6.26 30.81 19.50
CA LEU A 332 -5.78 30.32 20.80
C LEU A 332 -4.82 31.29 21.52
N LYS A 333 -4.22 32.28 20.81
CA LYS A 333 -3.25 33.22 21.40
C LYS A 333 -3.87 34.44 22.10
N ASP A 334 -5.14 34.75 21.86
CA ASP A 334 -5.80 35.96 22.40
C ASP A 334 -6.39 35.80 23.82
N PHE A 335 -6.07 34.71 24.54
CA PHE A 335 -6.58 34.47 25.90
C PHE A 335 -5.47 34.38 26.95
N PRO A 336 -5.60 35.07 28.10
CA PRO A 336 -4.60 35.01 29.17
C PRO A 336 -4.53 33.61 29.78
N THR A 337 -3.37 32.98 29.68
CA THR A 337 -3.04 31.69 30.29
C THR A 337 -3.09 31.78 31.82
N SER A 338 -4.11 31.16 32.42
CA SER A 338 -4.14 30.87 33.85
C SER A 338 -3.39 29.55 34.13
N THR A 339 -2.34 29.64 34.93
CA THR A 339 -1.44 28.55 35.30
C THR A 339 -2.13 27.51 36.21
N ASN A 340 -2.31 26.27 35.73
CA ASN A 340 -2.23 25.05 36.55
C ASN A 340 -2.14 23.76 35.69
N HIS A 341 -1.04 23.03 35.83
CA HIS A 341 -0.48 22.09 34.84
C HIS A 341 -0.99 20.63 34.84
N LYS A 342 -2.22 20.33 35.31
CA LYS A 342 -2.73 18.93 35.25
C LYS A 342 -4.19 18.77 34.80
N GLY A 343 -4.87 19.84 34.39
CA GLY A 343 -6.25 19.79 33.87
C GLY A 343 -6.42 20.41 32.47
N ILE A 344 -5.31 20.70 31.78
CA ILE A 344 -5.29 21.59 30.60
C ILE A 344 -5.79 20.90 29.33
N GLU A 345 -5.49 19.62 29.12
CA GLU A 345 -5.85 18.97 27.85
C GLU A 345 -7.36 18.77 27.69
N ILE A 346 -8.08 18.37 28.74
CA ILE A 346 -9.54 18.15 28.67
C ILE A 346 -10.30 19.46 28.41
N HIS A 347 -9.80 20.59 28.91
CA HIS A 347 -10.48 21.89 28.79
C HIS A 347 -10.17 22.67 27.50
N GLN A 348 -9.12 22.31 26.75
CA GLN A 348 -8.84 22.90 25.44
C GLN A 348 -9.63 22.21 24.32
N ARG A 349 -9.84 20.89 24.43
CA ARG A 349 -10.59 20.01 23.50
C ARG A 349 -11.98 20.54 23.15
N ASP A 350 -12.76 20.90 24.16
CA ASP A 350 -14.14 21.37 23.98
C ASP A 350 -14.24 22.82 23.52
N ARG A 351 -13.17 23.62 23.63
CA ARG A 351 -13.25 25.08 23.47
C ARG A 351 -13.28 25.52 22.02
N VAL A 352 -12.53 24.85 21.13
CA VAL A 352 -12.51 25.16 19.69
C VAL A 352 -13.77 24.63 19.00
N PHE A 353 -14.21 23.42 19.38
CA PHE A 353 -15.46 22.85 18.90
C PHE A 353 -16.67 23.73 19.27
N ARG A 354 -16.79 24.18 20.53
CA ARG A 354 -17.83 25.13 20.97
C ARG A 354 -17.75 26.53 20.36
N LEU A 355 -16.62 26.90 19.72
CA LEU A 355 -16.49 28.18 19.03
C LEU A 355 -17.02 28.10 17.59
N LEU A 356 -17.03 26.90 17.01
CA LEU A 356 -17.53 26.62 15.66
C LEU A 356 -19.00 26.20 15.69
N ASP A 357 -19.38 25.42 16.71
CA ASP A 357 -20.77 25.10 17.07
C ASP A 357 -21.43 26.34 17.71
N LYS A 358 -21.89 27.27 16.86
CA LYS A 358 -22.48 28.55 17.27
C LYS A 358 -23.84 28.33 17.92
N ASN A 359 -24.57 27.31 17.47
CA ASN A 359 -25.91 27.00 17.97
C ASN A 359 -25.89 26.13 19.25
N GLY A 360 -24.75 25.52 19.59
CA GLY A 360 -24.52 24.71 20.78
C GLY A 360 -25.16 23.33 20.72
N ASP A 361 -25.42 22.78 19.52
CA ASP A 361 -26.12 21.51 19.33
C ASP A 361 -25.21 20.28 19.42
N GLY A 362 -23.90 20.49 19.58
CA GLY A 362 -22.90 19.43 19.69
C GLY A 362 -22.41 18.88 18.35
N LYS A 363 -22.74 19.55 17.24
CA LYS A 363 -22.30 19.24 15.88
C LYS A 363 -21.89 20.55 15.18
N ILE A 364 -21.02 20.47 14.18
CA ILE A 364 -20.72 21.63 13.32
C ILE A 364 -21.42 21.42 12.00
N SER A 365 -22.39 22.27 11.70
CA SER A 365 -23.13 22.25 10.44
C SER A 365 -22.32 22.82 9.28
N ILE A 366 -22.72 22.51 8.05
CA ILE A 366 -22.10 23.08 6.84
C ILE A 366 -22.27 24.60 6.81
N GLU A 367 -23.38 25.12 7.31
CA GLU A 367 -23.64 26.55 7.41
C GLU A 367 -22.68 27.24 8.39
N GLU A 368 -22.46 26.65 9.58
CA GLU A 368 -21.51 27.19 10.56
C GLU A 368 -20.06 27.13 10.06
N LEU A 369 -19.69 26.05 9.38
CA LEU A 369 -18.38 25.91 8.75
C LEU A 369 -18.20 26.92 7.61
N THR A 370 -19.23 27.13 6.79
CA THR A 370 -19.22 28.08 5.67
C THR A 370 -19.10 29.51 6.16
N GLU A 371 -19.88 29.89 7.17
CA GLU A 371 -19.86 31.24 7.75
C GLU A 371 -18.47 31.58 8.31
N VAL A 372 -17.84 30.62 9.00
CA VAL A 372 -16.49 30.80 9.52
C VAL A 372 -15.46 30.88 8.40
N MET A 373 -15.60 30.13 7.31
CA MET A 373 -14.68 30.20 6.16
C MET A 373 -14.84 31.52 5.37
N GLU A 374 -16.07 32.01 5.21
CA GLU A 374 -16.37 33.28 4.54
C GLU A 374 -15.88 34.49 5.35
N GLU A 375 -16.00 34.47 6.69
CA GLU A 375 -15.41 35.48 7.59
C GLU A 375 -13.89 35.61 7.44
N LEU A 376 -13.24 34.58 6.89
CA LEU A 376 -11.78 34.48 6.74
C LEU A 376 -11.31 34.71 5.30
N GLY A 377 -12.22 35.07 4.40
CA GLY A 377 -11.92 35.36 3.01
C GLY A 377 -11.73 34.12 2.13
N ALA A 378 -12.14 32.94 2.61
CA ALA A 378 -12.25 31.74 1.77
C ALA A 378 -13.66 31.64 1.16
N PRO A 379 -13.80 31.28 -0.12
CA PRO A 379 -15.11 31.12 -0.75
C PRO A 379 -15.89 29.96 -0.12
N GLY A 380 -17.20 30.13 0.09
CA GLY A 380 -18.05 29.11 0.74
C GLY A 380 -18.15 27.75 0.02
N GLU A 381 -17.67 27.65 -1.23
CA GLU A 381 -17.50 26.36 -1.91
C GLU A 381 -16.44 25.48 -1.22
N ASP A 382 -15.40 26.08 -0.64
CA ASP A 382 -14.32 25.38 0.06
C ASP A 382 -14.81 24.70 1.35
N ALA A 383 -15.87 25.24 1.97
CA ALA A 383 -16.49 24.66 3.16
C ALA A 383 -17.23 23.36 2.87
N ARG A 384 -17.82 23.24 1.66
CA ARG A 384 -18.50 22.00 1.24
C ARG A 384 -17.52 20.88 0.97
N GLU A 385 -16.40 21.20 0.33
CA GLU A 385 -15.33 20.23 0.08
C GLU A 385 -14.68 19.79 1.39
N MET A 386 -14.43 20.72 2.32
CA MET A 386 -13.92 20.40 3.65
C MET A 386 -14.90 19.52 4.44
N MET A 387 -16.20 19.81 4.39
CA MET A 387 -17.22 18.98 5.02
C MET A 387 -17.22 17.55 4.46
N GLN A 388 -17.17 17.37 3.14
CA GLN A 388 -17.12 16.04 2.52
C GLN A 388 -15.89 15.22 2.91
N LEU A 389 -14.78 15.88 3.26
CA LEU A 389 -13.54 15.22 3.67
C LEU A 389 -13.54 14.81 5.14
N LEU A 390 -14.21 15.59 5.99
CA LEU A 390 -14.18 15.41 7.45
C LEU A 390 -15.38 14.60 7.97
N ASP A 391 -16.53 14.72 7.31
CA ASP A 391 -17.76 13.97 7.58
C ASP A 391 -17.63 12.52 7.12
N SER A 392 -16.97 11.73 7.96
CA SER A 392 -16.62 10.34 7.67
C SER A 392 -17.85 9.44 7.61
N ASN A 393 -18.94 9.85 8.25
CA ASN A 393 -20.21 9.12 8.29
C ASN A 393 -21.25 9.65 7.27
N SER A 394 -20.95 10.77 6.59
CA SER A 394 -21.79 11.44 5.60
C SER A 394 -23.16 11.89 6.13
N ASP A 395 -23.26 12.25 7.40
CA ASP A 395 -24.49 12.73 8.04
C ASP A 395 -24.76 14.24 7.83
N GLY A 396 -23.86 14.93 7.12
CA GLY A 396 -23.95 16.35 6.80
C GLY A 396 -23.48 17.28 7.91
N SER A 397 -22.85 16.75 8.96
CA SER A 397 -22.36 17.50 10.11
C SER A 397 -21.06 16.92 10.67
N LEU A 398 -20.22 17.74 11.31
CA LEU A 398 -19.02 17.23 11.99
C LEU A 398 -19.30 17.00 13.46
N SER A 399 -19.19 15.75 13.88
CA SER A 399 -19.19 15.42 15.31
C SER A 399 -17.90 15.87 15.99
N SER A 400 -17.94 15.98 17.32
CA SER A 400 -16.74 16.25 18.14
C SER A 400 -15.62 15.25 17.86
N ASP A 401 -15.94 13.99 17.61
CA ASP A 401 -14.94 12.94 17.36
C ASP A 401 -14.32 13.06 15.95
N GLU A 402 -15.12 13.36 14.92
CA GLU A 402 -14.62 13.60 13.56
C GLU A 402 -13.76 14.87 13.49
N PHE A 403 -14.16 15.91 14.21
CA PHE A 403 -13.39 17.13 14.35
C PHE A 403 -12.09 16.90 15.14
N HIS A 404 -12.10 16.04 16.14
CA HIS A 404 -10.90 15.65 16.89
C HIS A 404 -9.90 14.88 16.02
N MET A 405 -10.36 13.88 15.26
CA MET A 405 -9.51 13.14 14.32
C MET A 405 -8.85 14.06 13.30
N PHE A 406 -9.55 15.12 12.91
CA PHE A 406 -9.00 16.18 12.06
C PHE A 406 -7.93 17.00 12.79
N GLN A 407 -8.17 17.44 14.02
CA GLN A 407 -7.18 18.17 14.82
C GLN A 407 -5.92 17.35 15.07
N GLU A 408 -6.03 16.06 15.37
CA GLU A 408 -4.88 15.17 15.51
C GLU A 408 -4.09 15.03 14.20
N GLN A 409 -4.78 14.91 13.06
CA GLN A 409 -4.14 14.89 11.75
C GLN A 409 -3.42 16.21 11.45
N VAL A 410 -4.03 17.35 11.79
CA VAL A 410 -3.46 18.69 11.60
C VAL A 410 -2.27 18.94 12.52
N GLU A 411 -2.34 18.54 13.79
CA GLU A 411 -1.21 18.60 14.71
C GLU A 411 -0.07 17.69 14.25
N LEU A 412 -0.40 16.51 13.73
CA LEU A 412 0.58 15.63 13.08
C LEU A 412 1.26 16.38 11.93
N VAL A 413 0.50 16.96 10.99
CA VAL A 413 1.03 17.74 9.84
C VAL A 413 1.93 18.87 10.32
N ARG A 414 1.49 19.68 11.28
CA ARG A 414 2.24 20.82 11.80
C ARG A 414 3.54 20.38 12.48
N ASN A 415 3.48 19.32 13.27
CA ASN A 415 4.67 18.74 13.91
C ASN A 415 5.65 18.13 12.89
N LEU A 416 5.18 17.75 11.70
CA LEU A 416 6.01 17.24 10.62
C LEU A 416 6.67 18.37 9.82
N GLU A 417 5.96 19.48 9.56
CA GLU A 417 6.50 20.65 8.85
C GLU A 417 7.55 21.40 9.69
N VAL A 418 7.28 21.62 10.98
CA VAL A 418 8.24 22.28 11.90
C VAL A 418 9.54 21.48 12.04
N ARG A 419 9.44 20.14 12.02
CA ARG A 419 10.62 19.26 12.06
C ARG A 419 11.34 19.18 10.71
N ASP A 420 10.63 19.28 9.58
CA ASP A 420 11.23 19.36 8.24
C ASP A 420 12.09 20.62 8.08
N ASP A 421 11.63 21.76 8.58
CA ASP A 421 12.41 23.01 8.54
C ASP A 421 13.64 22.98 9.46
N GLN A 422 13.54 22.32 10.61
CA GLN A 422 14.70 22.06 11.47
C GLN A 422 15.72 21.14 10.81
N TYR A 423 15.26 20.10 10.09
CA TYR A 423 16.15 19.18 9.37
C TYR A 423 16.81 19.85 8.15
N LYS A 424 16.09 20.66 7.38
CA LYS A 424 16.68 21.47 6.31
C LYS A 424 17.80 22.36 6.83
N LYS A 425 17.57 23.02 7.97
CA LYS A 425 18.57 23.87 8.60
C LYS A 425 19.80 23.09 9.08
N LEU A 426 19.61 21.93 9.70
CA LEU A 426 20.70 21.03 10.10
C LEU A 426 21.48 20.46 8.90
N LEU A 427 20.80 20.19 7.78
CA LEU A 427 21.42 19.69 6.55
C LEU A 427 22.27 20.78 5.90
N ASP A 428 21.75 22.00 5.79
CA ASP A 428 22.48 23.16 5.26
C ASP A 428 23.72 23.48 6.13
N GLU A 429 23.59 23.42 7.46
CA GLU A 429 24.71 23.60 8.39
C GLU A 429 25.79 22.52 8.19
N LYS A 430 25.40 21.25 8.02
CA LYS A 430 26.36 20.15 7.78
C LYS A 430 27.01 20.18 6.41
N LEU A 431 26.28 20.60 5.36
CA LEU A 431 26.82 20.80 4.02
C LEU A 431 27.86 21.93 4.02
N HIS A 432 27.58 23.04 4.72
CA HIS A 432 28.56 24.12 4.89
C HIS A 432 29.81 23.67 5.64
N MET A 433 29.68 22.85 6.69
CA MET A 433 30.84 22.30 7.42
C MET A 433 31.68 21.32 6.57
N ALA A 434 31.06 20.60 5.64
CA ALA A 434 31.75 19.68 4.74
C ALA A 434 32.55 20.42 3.64
N ASP A 435 32.04 21.55 3.16
CA ASP A 435 32.75 22.44 2.22
C ASP A 435 33.93 23.16 2.90
N GLU A 436 33.79 23.62 4.15
CA GLU A 436 34.87 24.31 4.87
C GLU A 436 36.01 23.39 5.31
N SER A 437 35.73 22.09 5.54
CA SER A 437 36.72 21.12 6.03
C SER A 437 37.56 20.47 4.93
N GLY A 438 37.29 20.77 3.65
CA GLY A 438 38.06 20.25 2.50
C GLY A 438 37.94 18.72 2.29
N LEU A 439 37.04 18.06 3.01
CA LEU A 439 36.85 16.60 2.96
C LEU A 439 36.38 16.13 1.57
N ILE A 440 35.60 16.95 0.86
CA ILE A 440 35.12 16.65 -0.51
C ILE A 440 36.29 16.54 -1.51
N GLN A 441 37.35 17.35 -1.36
CA GLN A 441 38.55 17.26 -2.21
C GLN A 441 39.39 16.00 -1.94
N VAL A 442 39.37 15.49 -0.71
CA VAL A 442 40.15 14.31 -0.32
C VAL A 442 39.50 13.03 -0.87
N TYR A 443 38.17 12.89 -0.75
CA TYR A 443 37.44 11.73 -1.26
C TYR A 443 37.39 11.67 -2.80
N SER A 444 37.27 12.82 -3.47
CA SER A 444 37.35 12.91 -4.94
C SER A 444 38.68 12.35 -5.49
N LYS A 445 39.79 12.61 -4.79
CA LYS A 445 41.13 12.18 -5.19
C LYS A 445 41.39 10.68 -4.97
N GLU A 446 40.83 10.11 -3.91
CA GLU A 446 40.92 8.66 -3.65
C GLU A 446 40.06 7.83 -4.62
N PHE A 447 38.89 8.32 -5.01
CA PHE A 447 38.04 7.63 -5.99
C PHE A 447 38.58 7.70 -7.42
N GLY A 448 39.17 8.82 -7.82
CA GLY A 448 39.81 8.96 -9.14
C GLY A 448 40.98 7.98 -9.35
N ASN A 449 41.74 7.67 -8.30
CA ASN A 449 42.87 6.74 -8.37
C ASN A 449 42.45 5.26 -8.41
N ARG A 450 41.26 4.90 -7.92
CA ARG A 450 40.74 3.51 -7.94
C ARG A 450 40.03 3.12 -9.24
N LEU A 451 39.61 4.09 -10.05
CA LEU A 451 39.01 3.85 -11.36
C LEU A 451 40.06 3.76 -12.50
N ALA A 452 41.32 4.06 -12.21
CA ALA A 452 42.42 4.05 -13.17
C ALA A 452 43.41 2.88 -12.98
N SER A 453 43.10 1.91 -12.12
CA SER A 453 43.94 0.74 -11.80
C SER A 453 43.30 -0.58 -12.17
#